data_AF-A0A936KK92-F1
#
_entry.id   AF-A0A936KK92-F1
#
_cell.length_a   1.000
_cell.length_b   1.000
_cell.length_c   1.000
_cell.angle_alpha   90.00
_cell.angle_beta   90.00
_cell.angle_gamma   90.00
#
_symmetry.space_group_name_H-M   'P 1'
#
loop_
_entity.id
_entity.type
_entity.pdbx_description
1 polymer ?
#
loop_
_entity_poly.entity_id
_entity_poly.type
_entity_poly.pdbx_seq_one_letter_code
_entity_poly.pdbx_strand_id
1 'polypeptide(L)'
;MNKKGSTWYSRPGNFEEQKDFGFSISGTQLIMKGWNIQFYGAINNVSFKSKIYSENLDASRWYTIITPTNLFNFGKNWSGELAGSFQSKILSGQFTIDPIWSVRLGIAKKVLNQKGTLKLNISDIFYTNQVAGEIRNIKNATANWFSFLDSRIATISFSYQFNKGEKLKTRKVGGADLEKSRVKI
;
A
#
# COMPACT_ATOMS: atom_id res chain seq x y z
N MET A 1 22.36 5.96 19.16
CA MET A 1 21.82 7.12 19.92
C MET A 1 22.96 7.73 20.72
N ASN A 2 23.09 9.06 20.80
CA ASN A 2 24.14 9.71 21.59
C ASN A 2 23.55 10.30 22.88
N LYS A 3 24.30 10.23 23.98
CA LYS A 3 23.96 10.84 25.26
C LYS A 3 24.86 12.05 25.48
N LYS A 4 24.29 13.25 25.57
CA LYS A 4 25.00 14.45 26.04
C LYS A 4 24.27 14.94 27.28
N GLY A 5 24.83 14.67 28.45
CA GLY A 5 24.14 14.92 29.74
C GLY A 5 22.98 13.94 29.97
N SER A 6 21.78 14.45 30.26
CA SER A 6 20.55 13.67 30.46
C SER A 6 19.74 13.44 29.18
N THR A 7 20.15 14.03 28.05
CA THR A 7 19.38 14.02 26.81
C THR A 7 19.94 13.01 25.81
N TRP A 8 19.06 12.15 25.30
CA TRP A 8 19.36 11.19 24.23
C TRP A 8 18.92 11.77 22.88
N TYR A 9 19.82 11.79 21.89
CA TYR A 9 19.47 12.22 20.52
C TYR A 9 19.85 11.15 19.49
N SER A 10 18.96 10.95 18.53
CA SER A 10 19.18 10.08 17.36
C SER A 10 19.72 10.93 16.21
N ARG A 11 20.73 10.44 15.49
CA ARG A 11 21.24 11.05 14.24
C ARG A 11 21.08 10.03 13.12
N PRO A 12 20.69 10.44 11.91
CA PRO A 12 20.71 9.54 10.76
C PRO A 12 22.16 9.09 10.53
N GLY A 13 22.36 7.77 10.48
CA GLY A 13 23.62 7.13 10.12
C GLY A 13 23.30 6.01 9.13
N ASN A 14 24.13 5.86 8.09
CA ASN A 14 23.92 4.83 7.09
C ASN A 14 24.24 3.45 7.70
N PHE A 15 23.34 2.49 7.50
CA PHE A 15 23.64 1.10 7.78
C PHE A 15 24.68 0.59 6.78
N GLU A 16 25.63 -0.22 7.24
CA GLU A 16 26.74 -0.71 6.41
C GLU A 16 26.25 -1.76 5.40
N GLU A 17 25.34 -2.63 5.82
CA GLU A 17 24.70 -3.63 4.96
C GLU A 17 23.27 -3.92 5.45
N GLN A 18 22.31 -3.88 4.54
CA GLN A 18 20.94 -4.37 4.74
C GLN A 18 20.65 -5.45 3.71
N LYS A 19 20.23 -6.62 4.18
CA LYS A 19 19.79 -7.74 3.33
C LYS A 19 18.31 -7.98 3.56
N ASP A 20 17.53 -8.02 2.49
CA ASP A 20 16.12 -8.43 2.52
C ASP A 20 15.96 -9.61 1.55
N PHE A 21 15.37 -10.70 2.04
CA PHE A 21 15.02 -11.84 1.21
C PHE A 21 13.64 -12.34 1.61
N GLY A 22 12.83 -12.76 0.63
CA GLY A 22 11.50 -13.21 0.94
C GLY A 22 10.74 -13.82 -0.21
N PHE A 23 9.54 -14.25 0.10
CA PHE A 23 8.61 -14.86 -0.82
C PHE A 23 7.31 -14.07 -0.79
N SER A 24 6.80 -13.72 -1.97
CA SER A 24 5.52 -13.05 -2.11
C SER A 24 4.59 -13.83 -3.02
N ILE A 25 3.32 -13.87 -2.66
CA ILE A 25 2.22 -14.34 -3.48
C ILE A 25 1.25 -13.19 -3.71
N SER A 26 0.78 -13.05 -4.93
CA SER A 26 -0.27 -12.10 -5.25
C SER A 26 -1.18 -12.67 -6.33
N GLY A 27 -2.43 -12.23 -6.32
CA GLY A 27 -3.41 -12.72 -7.27
C GLY A 27 -4.69 -11.92 -7.22
N THR A 28 -5.49 -12.10 -8.27
CA THR A 28 -6.86 -11.60 -8.35
C THR A 28 -7.76 -12.74 -8.75
N GLN A 29 -8.85 -12.94 -8.02
CA GLN A 29 -9.82 -14.00 -8.29
C GLN A 29 -11.23 -13.43 -8.27
N LEU A 30 -12.04 -13.82 -9.25
CA LEU A 30 -13.48 -13.60 -9.23
C LEU A 30 -14.11 -14.70 -8.36
N ILE A 31 -14.64 -14.33 -7.21
CA ILE A 31 -15.28 -15.28 -6.28
C ILE A 31 -16.71 -15.59 -6.76
N MET A 32 -17.44 -14.55 -7.12
CA MET A 32 -18.77 -14.65 -7.71
C MET A 32 -19.04 -13.42 -8.57
N LYS A 33 -20.13 -13.44 -9.35
CA LYS A 33 -20.51 -12.31 -10.19
C LYS A 33 -20.63 -11.03 -9.34
N GLY A 34 -19.80 -10.04 -9.67
CA GLY A 34 -19.77 -8.77 -8.94
C GLY A 34 -18.92 -8.77 -7.67
N TRP A 35 -18.13 -9.81 -7.39
CA TRP A 35 -17.16 -9.80 -6.29
C TRP A 35 -15.81 -10.36 -6.76
N ASN A 36 -14.82 -9.48 -6.82
CA ASN A 36 -13.43 -9.83 -7.04
C ASN A 36 -12.66 -9.67 -5.74
N ILE A 37 -11.75 -10.59 -5.46
CA ILE A 37 -10.76 -10.45 -4.40
C ILE A 37 -9.39 -10.28 -5.05
N GLN A 38 -8.65 -9.28 -4.59
CA GLN A 38 -7.24 -9.13 -4.84
C GLN A 38 -6.54 -9.43 -3.53
N PHE A 39 -5.46 -10.19 -3.57
CA PHE A 39 -4.67 -10.46 -2.38
C PHE A 39 -3.20 -10.30 -2.70
N TYR A 40 -2.48 -9.78 -1.73
CA TYR A 40 -1.02 -9.78 -1.69
C TYR A 40 -0.61 -10.28 -0.32
N GLY A 41 0.29 -11.25 -0.29
CA GLY A 41 0.89 -11.78 0.92
C GLY A 41 2.39 -11.93 0.71
N ALA A 42 3.21 -11.49 1.64
CA ALA A 42 4.65 -11.69 1.59
C ALA A 42 5.19 -12.06 2.97
N ILE A 43 6.17 -12.96 2.99
CA ILE A 43 7.00 -13.25 4.14
C ILE A 43 8.44 -12.94 3.78
N ASN A 44 9.03 -12.01 4.51
CA ASN A 44 10.35 -11.48 4.23
C ASN A 44 11.20 -11.59 5.51
N ASN A 45 12.49 -11.79 5.34
CA ASN A 45 13.48 -11.64 6.40
C ASN A 45 14.31 -10.41 6.09
N VAL A 46 14.32 -9.45 7.01
CA VAL A 46 15.21 -8.31 6.95
C VAL A 46 16.35 -8.53 7.94
N SER A 47 17.58 -8.35 7.47
CA SER A 47 18.80 -8.44 8.27
C SER A 47 19.61 -7.16 8.13
N PHE A 48 20.07 -6.63 9.26
CA PHE A 48 20.90 -5.44 9.33
C PHE A 48 22.25 -5.81 9.91
N LYS A 49 23.31 -5.44 9.18
CA LYS A 49 24.68 -5.42 9.67
C LYS A 49 25.22 -4.01 9.62
N SER A 50 25.58 -3.46 10.77
CA SER A 50 26.14 -2.11 10.81
C SER A 50 26.95 -1.87 12.07
N LYS A 51 28.10 -1.20 11.93
CA LYS A 51 28.80 -0.61 13.07
C LYS A 51 28.11 0.69 13.48
N ILE A 52 27.37 0.65 14.59
CA ILE A 52 26.77 1.84 15.18
C ILE A 52 27.65 2.26 16.36
N TYR A 53 28.46 3.29 16.14
CA TYR A 53 29.50 3.78 17.08
C TYR A 53 30.55 2.71 17.41
N SER A 54 30.48 2.08 18.59
CA SER A 54 31.44 1.08 19.10
C SER A 54 30.90 -0.35 19.09
N GLU A 55 29.69 -0.57 18.57
CA GLU A 55 29.01 -1.87 18.62
C GLU A 55 28.59 -2.37 17.23
N ASN A 56 28.67 -3.69 17.03
CA ASN A 56 28.18 -4.37 15.84
C ASN A 56 26.69 -4.67 16.02
N LEU A 57 25.84 -4.02 15.22
CA LEU A 57 24.46 -4.41 15.03
C LEU A 57 24.46 -5.60 14.07
N ASP A 58 24.11 -6.80 14.54
CA ASP A 58 23.80 -7.97 13.69
C ASP A 58 22.44 -8.50 14.16
N ALA A 59 21.39 -8.09 13.46
CA ALA A 59 20.02 -8.44 13.83
C ALA A 59 19.22 -8.79 12.58
N SER A 60 18.49 -9.90 12.64
CA SER A 60 17.58 -10.33 11.59
C SER A 60 16.20 -10.61 12.13
N ARG A 61 15.17 -10.37 11.31
CA ARG A 61 13.79 -10.63 11.68
C ARG A 61 12.93 -10.97 10.48
N TRP A 62 12.14 -12.02 10.65
CA TRP A 62 11.05 -12.34 9.74
C TRP A 62 9.84 -11.44 10.01
N TYR A 63 9.28 -10.88 8.95
CA TYR A 63 8.04 -10.11 8.98
C TYR A 63 7.13 -10.54 7.83
N THR A 64 5.84 -10.28 8.00
CA THR A 64 4.80 -10.68 7.06
C THR A 64 3.95 -9.47 6.72
N ILE A 65 3.66 -9.31 5.43
CA ILE A 65 2.72 -8.31 4.92
C ILE A 65 1.54 -9.04 4.31
N ILE A 66 0.32 -8.63 4.64
CA ILE A 66 -0.92 -9.15 4.05
C ILE A 66 -1.81 -7.98 3.68
N THR A 67 -2.23 -7.91 2.42
CA THR A 67 -3.04 -6.80 1.89
C THR A 67 -4.19 -7.35 1.03
N PRO A 68 -5.29 -7.80 1.65
CA PRO A 68 -6.47 -8.26 0.91
C PRO A 68 -7.35 -7.06 0.52
N THR A 69 -7.84 -7.05 -0.71
CA THR A 69 -8.76 -6.04 -1.24
C THR A 69 -9.94 -6.71 -1.92
N ASN A 70 -11.13 -6.53 -1.35
CA ASN A 70 -12.38 -7.01 -1.92
C ASN A 70 -13.02 -5.88 -2.73
N LEU A 71 -13.30 -6.15 -4.01
CA LEU A 71 -13.97 -5.25 -4.93
C LEU A 71 -15.35 -5.81 -5.26
N PHE A 72 -16.37 -5.05 -4.90
CA PHE A 72 -17.76 -5.39 -5.14
C PHE A 72 -18.35 -4.50 -6.23
N ASN A 73 -19.14 -5.09 -7.12
CA ASN A 73 -20.00 -4.42 -8.08
C ASN A 73 -21.39 -5.01 -7.89
N PHE A 74 -22.24 -4.29 -7.18
CA PHE A 74 -23.58 -4.74 -6.81
C PHE A 74 -24.64 -3.79 -7.36
N GLY A 75 -25.82 -4.32 -7.69
CA GLY A 75 -26.90 -3.53 -8.29
C GLY A 75 -26.52 -2.83 -9.60
N LYS A 76 -27.45 -2.03 -10.13
CA LYS A 76 -27.12 -1.12 -11.23
C LYS A 76 -26.38 0.09 -10.65
N ASN A 77 -25.15 0.32 -11.13
CA ASN A 77 -24.35 1.51 -10.87
C ASN A 77 -23.70 1.64 -9.48
N TRP A 78 -23.72 0.62 -8.61
CA TRP A 78 -22.95 0.67 -7.36
C TRP A 78 -21.69 -0.19 -7.41
N SER A 79 -20.66 0.30 -6.74
CA SER A 79 -19.43 -0.44 -6.49
C SER A 79 -18.98 -0.20 -5.05
N GLY A 80 -18.41 -1.22 -4.43
CA GLY A 80 -17.82 -1.15 -3.10
C GLY A 80 -16.39 -1.67 -3.12
N GLU A 81 -15.61 -1.25 -2.13
CA GLU A 81 -14.25 -1.69 -1.89
C GLU A 81 -14.07 -1.90 -0.39
N LEU A 82 -13.49 -3.03 0.00
CA LEU A 82 -13.07 -3.31 1.37
C LEU A 82 -11.62 -3.80 1.32
N ALA A 83 -10.69 -2.97 1.77
CA ALA A 83 -9.27 -3.25 1.76
C ALA A 83 -8.72 -3.36 3.19
N GLY A 84 -7.93 -4.39 3.45
CA GLY A 84 -7.15 -4.55 4.67
C GLY A 84 -5.67 -4.37 4.37
N SER A 85 -4.92 -3.93 5.37
CA SER A 85 -3.45 -3.99 5.37
C SER A 85 -3.00 -4.48 6.73
N PHE A 86 -2.10 -5.45 6.77
CA PHE A 86 -1.48 -5.96 7.99
C PHE A 86 0.01 -6.10 7.75
N GLN A 87 0.80 -5.63 8.71
CA GLN A 87 2.24 -5.83 8.78
C GLN A 87 2.56 -6.38 10.17
N SER A 88 3.25 -7.51 10.23
CA SER A 88 3.75 -8.03 11.50
C SER A 88 4.96 -7.23 12.00
N LYS A 89 5.42 -7.56 13.21
CA LYS A 89 6.55 -6.87 13.85
C LYS A 89 7.80 -6.91 12.96
N ILE A 90 8.28 -5.75 12.52
CA ILE A 90 9.43 -5.61 11.61
C ILE A 90 10.61 -4.94 12.32
N LEU A 91 11.82 -5.31 11.91
CA LEU A 91 13.05 -4.64 12.33
C LEU A 91 13.34 -3.49 11.36
N SER A 92 13.61 -2.30 11.89
CA SER A 92 13.99 -1.10 11.16
C SER A 92 15.25 -0.51 11.83
N GLY A 93 16.41 -1.04 11.47
CA GLY A 93 17.68 -0.68 12.09
C GLY A 93 17.72 -0.98 13.59
N GLN A 94 17.82 0.06 14.42
CA GLN A 94 17.75 -0.02 15.89
C GLN A 94 16.32 -0.02 16.45
N PHE A 95 15.30 0.09 15.60
CA PHE A 95 13.91 0.10 16.01
C PHE A 95 13.25 -1.23 15.66
N THR A 96 12.40 -1.73 16.54
CA THR A 96 11.44 -2.78 16.23
C THR A 96 10.07 -2.14 16.20
N ILE A 97 9.42 -2.15 15.04
CA ILE A 97 8.06 -1.60 14.87
C ILE A 97 7.08 -2.72 15.20
N ASP A 98 6.11 -2.45 16.07
CA ASP A 98 5.06 -3.39 16.45
C ASP A 98 4.14 -3.73 15.26
N PRO A 99 3.31 -4.78 15.36
CA PRO A 99 2.36 -5.10 14.31
C PRO A 99 1.38 -3.94 14.08
N ILE A 100 1.18 -3.56 12.81
CA ILE A 100 0.28 -2.48 12.42
C ILE A 100 -0.73 -3.02 11.43
N TRP A 101 -1.98 -2.61 11.58
CA TRP A 101 -3.02 -2.97 10.63
C TRP A 101 -4.05 -1.88 10.46
N SER A 102 -4.72 -1.88 9.31
CA SER A 102 -5.78 -0.94 9.01
C SER A 102 -6.82 -1.58 8.10
N VAL A 103 -8.05 -1.08 8.18
CA VAL A 103 -9.13 -1.46 7.28
C VAL A 103 -9.71 -0.20 6.66
N ARG A 104 -9.92 -0.24 5.35
CA ARG A 104 -10.47 0.83 4.54
C ARG A 104 -11.71 0.34 3.82
N LEU A 105 -12.73 1.18 3.76
CA LEU A 105 -13.98 0.90 3.06
C LEU A 105 -14.31 2.03 2.11
N GLY A 106 -14.73 1.69 0.91
CA GLY A 106 -15.20 2.63 -0.11
C GLY A 106 -16.54 2.18 -0.67
N ILE A 107 -17.45 3.11 -0.90
CA ILE A 107 -18.67 2.88 -1.67
C ILE A 107 -18.82 3.99 -2.70
N ALA A 108 -19.14 3.62 -3.93
CA ALA A 108 -19.36 4.56 -5.01
C ALA A 108 -20.67 4.23 -5.75
N LYS A 109 -21.33 5.28 -6.20
CA LYS A 109 -22.54 5.21 -7.03
C LYS A 109 -22.34 6.04 -8.29
N LYS A 110 -22.54 5.44 -9.46
CA LYS A 110 -22.65 6.21 -10.69
C LYS A 110 -24.02 6.88 -10.75
N VAL A 111 -24.01 8.18 -11.02
CA VAL A 111 -25.19 9.06 -11.12
C VAL A 111 -25.19 9.75 -12.49
N LEU A 112 -26.23 10.51 -12.81
CA LEU A 112 -26.34 11.31 -14.05
C LEU A 112 -26.07 10.47 -15.32
N ASN A 113 -26.80 9.35 -15.49
CA ASN A 113 -26.63 8.45 -16.64
C ASN A 113 -25.17 7.99 -16.85
N GLN A 114 -24.51 7.62 -15.76
CA GLN A 114 -23.12 7.17 -15.70
C GLN A 114 -22.07 8.23 -16.03
N LYS A 115 -22.46 9.52 -16.10
CA LYS A 115 -21.53 10.64 -16.26
C LYS A 115 -21.01 11.18 -14.93
N GLY A 116 -21.71 10.94 -13.82
CA GLY A 116 -21.27 11.34 -12.49
C GLY A 116 -20.91 10.15 -11.61
N THR A 117 -20.03 10.34 -10.64
CA THR A 117 -19.74 9.36 -9.58
C THR A 117 -19.72 10.07 -8.24
N LEU A 118 -20.53 9.59 -7.29
CA LEU A 118 -20.46 9.98 -5.89
C LEU A 118 -19.76 8.84 -5.14
N LYS A 119 -18.70 9.15 -4.39
CA LYS A 119 -17.90 8.18 -3.62
C LYS A 119 -17.79 8.62 -2.16
N LEU A 120 -17.94 7.67 -1.25
CA LEU A 120 -17.61 7.80 0.16
C LEU A 120 -16.48 6.81 0.46
N ASN A 121 -15.39 7.28 1.05
CA ASN A 121 -14.28 6.45 1.53
C ASN A 121 -14.07 6.68 3.01
N ILE A 122 -13.83 5.63 3.76
CA ILE A 122 -13.44 5.65 5.16
C ILE A 122 -12.12 4.91 5.27
N SER A 123 -11.07 5.60 5.71
CA SER A 123 -9.77 5.01 6.00
C SER A 123 -9.64 4.71 7.48
N ASP A 124 -8.96 3.62 7.81
CA ASP A 124 -8.69 3.14 9.17
C ASP A 124 -9.91 3.13 10.11
N ILE A 125 -10.93 2.35 9.73
CA ILE A 125 -12.22 2.27 10.45
C ILE A 125 -12.03 1.98 11.94
N PHE A 126 -11.04 1.14 12.29
CA PHE A 126 -10.79 0.72 13.67
C PHE A 126 -9.78 1.62 14.41
N TYR A 127 -9.17 2.62 13.75
CA TYR A 127 -8.12 3.48 14.33
C TYR A 127 -6.92 2.68 14.86
N THR A 128 -6.49 1.69 14.09
CA THR A 128 -5.44 0.74 14.47
C THR A 128 -4.12 0.99 13.76
N ASN A 129 -4.09 1.94 12.83
CA ASN A 129 -2.87 2.39 12.18
C ASN A 129 -2.09 3.37 13.06
N GLN A 130 -1.80 2.95 14.30
CA GLN A 130 -0.99 3.68 15.27
C GLN A 130 0.40 3.06 15.28
N VAL A 131 1.44 3.88 15.16
CA VAL A 131 2.80 3.39 15.08
C VAL A 131 3.36 3.27 16.49
N ALA A 132 3.68 2.05 16.88
CA ALA A 132 4.34 1.74 18.14
C ALA A 132 5.61 0.94 17.88
N GLY A 133 6.52 0.97 18.84
CA GLY A 133 7.67 0.11 18.78
C GLY A 133 8.64 0.29 19.93
N GLU A 134 9.75 -0.42 19.81
CA GLU A 134 10.79 -0.49 20.80
C GLU A 134 12.13 -0.10 20.18
N ILE A 135 12.90 0.71 20.88
CA ILE A 135 14.31 0.95 20.57
C ILE A 135 15.08 -0.20 21.22
N ARG A 136 15.65 -1.08 20.38
CA ARG A 136 16.47 -2.21 20.78
C ARG A 136 17.89 -2.03 20.22
N ASN A 137 18.85 -2.76 20.78
CA ASN A 137 20.27 -2.71 20.39
C ASN A 137 21.01 -1.41 20.78
N ILE A 138 20.71 -0.89 21.97
CA ILE A 138 21.60 0.02 22.70
C ILE A 138 21.89 -0.64 24.05
N LYS A 139 23.16 -0.88 24.38
CA LYS A 139 23.54 -1.49 25.65
C LYS A 139 22.98 -0.67 26.82
N ASN A 140 22.23 -1.33 27.71
CA ASN A 140 21.57 -0.76 28.89
C ASN A 140 20.52 0.35 28.62
N ALA A 141 19.95 0.42 27.42
CA ALA A 141 18.83 1.32 27.13
C ALA A 141 17.77 0.64 26.28
N THR A 142 16.60 0.45 26.88
CA THR A 142 15.34 0.15 26.18
C THR A 142 14.44 1.37 26.28
N ALA A 143 13.79 1.71 25.18
CA ALA A 143 12.80 2.78 25.16
C ALA A 143 11.65 2.37 24.26
N ASN A 144 10.42 2.62 24.72
CA ASN A 144 9.21 2.36 23.96
C ASN A 144 8.68 3.68 23.43
N TRP A 145 8.10 3.65 22.23
CA TRP A 145 7.43 4.80 21.64
C TRP A 145 6.06 4.39 21.13
N PHE A 146 5.12 5.32 21.24
CA PHE A 146 3.77 5.18 20.72
C PHE A 146 3.37 6.53 20.13
N SER A 147 3.03 6.53 18.84
CA SER A 147 2.65 7.73 18.11
C SER A 147 1.18 7.68 17.75
N PHE A 148 0.47 8.76 18.11
CA PHE A 148 -0.90 8.99 17.67
C PHE A 148 -0.88 9.62 16.27
N LEU A 149 -1.43 8.91 15.30
CA LEU A 149 -1.60 9.38 13.93
C LEU A 149 -3.08 9.71 13.68
N ASP A 150 -3.30 10.76 12.88
CA ASP A 150 -4.61 11.08 12.30
C ASP A 150 -4.92 10.12 11.14
N SER A 151 -5.17 8.86 11.48
CA SER A 151 -5.31 7.77 10.50
C SER A 151 -6.75 7.54 10.03
N ARG A 152 -7.74 7.91 10.86
CA ARG A 152 -9.17 7.69 10.56
C ARG A 152 -9.75 8.89 9.83
N ILE A 153 -9.98 8.73 8.53
CA ILE A 153 -10.43 9.81 7.65
C ILE A 153 -11.65 9.36 6.84
N ALA A 154 -12.71 10.16 6.86
CA ALA A 154 -13.87 10.00 5.98
C ALA A 154 -13.82 11.05 4.86
N THR A 155 -13.92 10.62 3.61
CA THR A 155 -13.87 11.49 2.44
C THR A 155 -15.07 11.23 1.54
N ILE A 156 -15.81 12.30 1.23
CA ILE A 156 -16.87 12.30 0.22
C ILE A 156 -16.33 13.01 -1.01
N SER A 157 -16.50 12.42 -2.19
CA SER A 157 -16.11 13.03 -3.45
C SER A 157 -17.17 12.87 -4.52
N PHE A 158 -17.33 13.91 -5.33
CA PHE A 158 -18.17 13.90 -6.51
C PHE A 158 -17.30 14.18 -7.73
N SER A 159 -17.44 13.37 -8.78
CA SER A 159 -16.79 13.58 -10.07
C SER A 159 -17.82 13.58 -11.18
N TYR A 160 -17.63 14.44 -12.19
CA TYR A 160 -18.51 14.54 -13.35
C TYR A 160 -17.68 14.57 -14.64
N GLN A 161 -18.08 13.73 -15.59
CA GLN A 161 -17.44 13.61 -16.89
C GLN A 161 -18.27 14.37 -17.93
N PHE A 162 -17.73 15.47 -18.45
CA PHE A 162 -18.39 16.32 -19.44
C PHE A 162 -18.46 15.68 -20.84
N ASN A 163 -17.50 14.83 -21.18
CA ASN A 163 -17.42 14.17 -22.49
C ASN A 163 -17.32 12.65 -22.33
N LYS A 164 -18.13 11.89 -23.09
CA LYS A 164 -17.86 10.47 -23.34
C LYS A 164 -16.84 10.46 -24.47
N GLY A 165 -15.55 10.53 -24.12
CA GLY A 165 -14.46 10.69 -25.09
C GLY A 165 -14.79 10.03 -26.42
N GLU A 166 -14.94 10.84 -27.47
CA GLU A 166 -15.10 10.30 -28.81
C GLU A 166 -13.93 9.35 -29.01
N LYS A 167 -14.21 8.11 -29.47
CA LYS A 167 -13.15 7.27 -30.00
C LYS A 167 -12.52 8.11 -31.10
N LEU A 168 -11.35 8.70 -30.83
CA LEU A 168 -10.53 9.30 -31.87
C LEU A 168 -10.48 8.25 -32.96
N LYS A 169 -11.12 8.53 -34.10
CA LYS A 169 -11.04 7.63 -35.25
C LYS A 169 -9.56 7.55 -35.55
N THR A 170 -8.92 6.43 -35.18
CA THR A 170 -7.57 6.13 -35.65
C THR A 170 -7.63 6.28 -37.15
N ARG A 171 -7.01 7.35 -37.67
CA ARG A 171 -6.98 7.62 -39.09
C ARG A 171 -6.24 6.44 -39.70
N LYS A 172 -6.96 5.50 -40.33
CA LYS A 172 -6.34 4.46 -41.16
C LYS A 172 -5.72 5.18 -42.35
N VAL A 173 -4.48 5.63 -42.19
CA VAL A 173 -3.62 6.00 -43.31
C VAL A 173 -2.55 4.93 -43.41
N GLY A 174 -2.96 3.74 -43.81
CA GLY A 174 -2.04 2.74 -44.34
C GLY A 174 -2.04 2.92 -45.85
N GLY A 175 -0.93 3.37 -46.43
CA GLY A 175 -0.79 3.54 -47.89
C GLY A 175 -1.18 2.26 -48.66
N ALA A 176 -0.99 1.09 -48.06
CA ALA A 176 -1.27 -0.22 -48.66
C ALA A 176 -2.73 -0.50 -49.08
N ASP A 177 -3.73 0.22 -48.54
CA ASP A 177 -5.13 0.05 -49.00
C ASP A 177 -5.39 0.75 -50.35
N LEU A 178 -4.60 1.76 -50.73
CA LEU A 178 -4.69 2.40 -52.06
C LEU A 178 -4.05 1.52 -53.15
N GLU A 179 -2.94 0.84 -52.86
CA GLU A 179 -2.32 -0.12 -53.78
C GLU A 179 -3.19 -1.36 -54.02
N LYS A 180 -3.95 -1.83 -53.03
CA LYS A 180 -4.86 -2.99 -53.20
C LYS A 180 -6.00 -2.74 -54.19
N SER A 181 -6.47 -1.50 -54.34
CA SER A 181 -7.50 -1.15 -55.33
C SER A 181 -6.95 -1.01 -56.76
N ARG A 182 -5.63 -1.00 -56.96
CA ARG A 182 -5.00 -0.93 -58.30
C ARG A 182 -4.72 -2.30 -58.92
N VAL A 183 -4.74 -3.38 -58.11
CA VAL A 183 -4.59 -4.75 -58.61
C VAL A 183 -5.96 -5.42 -58.67
N LYS A 184 -6.74 -5.06 -59.67
CA LYS A 184 -7.74 -5.97 -60.25
C LYS A 184 -7.29 -6.23 -61.68
N ILE A 185 -6.60 -7.35 -61.86
CA ILE A 185 -6.51 -8.09 -63.12
C ILE A 185 -7.39 -9.32 -62.93
#